data_AF-A0A7W1H746-F1
#
_entry.id   AF-A0A7W1H746-F1
#
_cell.length_a   1.000
_cell.length_b   1.000
_cell.length_c   1.000
_cell.angle_alpha   90.00
_cell.angle_beta   90.00
_cell.angle_gamma   90.00
#
_symmetry.space_group_name_H-M   'P 1'
#
loop_
_entity.id
_entity.type
_entity.pdbx_description
1 polymer ?
#
loop_
_entity_poly.entity_id
_entity_poly.type
_entity_poly.pdbx_seq_one_letter_code
_entity_poly.pdbx_strand_id
1 'polypeptide(L)'
;MTLLLVIVGALLVYKGTAALAVIEQVRNTGAGFQPRVNVLPVPGNSVQVNVIARSMNYFLVIWPALLFGILISGAVRVLVRPRWLAQALGAGQVRSHLVAGIAGAPLMLCSCCAAPVFSSVYERSSRLGPSLAFMLAAPSLNPAALILTFMLFDHRIAVTRIAMAGVAVFLTGILVEKLFSLRPIDCPTSDEESPRPVLTTFLRSCLQVAVRTVPLIAVGVLISMAIALWLPVGVFASSGGQRVAIIGVALIAVPLECLRSLRFRWL
;
A
#
# COMPACT_ATOMS: atom_id res chain seq x y z
N MET A 1 -13.65 5.65 22.76
CA MET A 1 -12.20 5.63 22.43
C MET A 1 -11.58 4.26 22.71
N THR A 2 -11.80 3.68 23.90
CA THR A 2 -11.26 2.37 24.30
C THR A 2 -11.65 1.22 23.36
N LEU A 3 -12.92 1.11 22.96
CA LEU A 3 -13.39 0.10 22.00
C LEU A 3 -12.61 0.14 20.68
N LEU A 4 -12.31 1.34 20.19
CA LEU A 4 -11.69 1.53 18.89
C LEU A 4 -10.17 1.26 18.94
N LEU A 5 -9.52 1.59 20.06
CA LEU A 5 -8.15 1.15 20.34
C LEU A 5 -8.04 -0.38 20.43
N VAL A 6 -9.00 -1.03 21.09
CA VAL A 6 -9.06 -2.50 21.19
C VAL A 6 -9.25 -3.13 19.81
N ILE A 7 -10.13 -2.58 18.97
CA ILE A 7 -10.33 -3.06 17.59
C ILE A 7 -9.04 -2.96 16.79
N VAL A 8 -8.37 -1.78 16.80
CA VAL A 8 -7.12 -1.60 16.05
C VAL A 8 -6.01 -2.51 16.60
N GLY A 9 -5.88 -2.64 17.91
CA GLY A 9 -4.92 -3.54 18.55
C GLY A 9 -5.14 -5.00 18.17
N ALA A 10 -6.38 -5.49 18.27
CA ALA A 10 -6.75 -6.85 17.88
C ALA A 10 -6.47 -7.12 16.39
N LEU A 11 -6.71 -6.13 15.54
CA LEU A 11 -6.44 -6.18 14.11
C LEU A 11 -4.93 -6.27 13.81
N LEU A 12 -4.09 -5.49 14.49
CA LEU A 12 -2.63 -5.56 14.36
C LEU A 12 -2.09 -6.93 14.84
N VAL A 13 -2.63 -7.44 15.95
CA VAL A 13 -2.28 -8.76 16.48
C VAL A 13 -2.65 -9.87 15.48
N TYR A 14 -3.87 -9.84 14.92
CA TYR A 14 -4.32 -10.83 13.93
C TYR A 14 -3.40 -10.91 12.70
N LYS A 15 -2.93 -9.78 12.19
CA LYS A 15 -1.99 -9.75 11.06
C LYS A 15 -0.59 -10.21 11.44
N GLY A 16 -0.12 -9.82 12.63
CA GLY A 16 1.18 -10.26 13.15
C GLY A 16 1.25 -11.76 13.35
N THR A 17 0.22 -12.38 13.95
CA THR A 17 0.15 -13.83 14.16
C THR A 17 0.08 -14.60 12.83
N ALA A 18 -0.67 -14.11 11.84
CA ALA A 18 -0.70 -14.72 10.52
C ALA A 18 0.67 -14.69 9.81
N ALA A 19 1.44 -13.60 9.97
CA ALA A 19 2.79 -13.52 9.41
C ALA A 19 3.76 -14.48 10.11
N LEU A 20 3.70 -14.56 11.45
CA LEU A 20 4.53 -15.47 12.24
C LEU A 20 4.24 -16.94 11.90
N ALA A 21 2.97 -17.30 11.73
CA ALA A 21 2.59 -18.66 11.33
C ALA A 21 3.22 -19.09 10.00
N VAL A 22 3.31 -18.17 9.02
CA VAL A 22 3.97 -18.46 7.74
C VAL A 22 5.48 -18.63 7.92
N ILE A 23 6.13 -17.80 8.73
CA ILE A 23 7.57 -17.93 9.02
C ILE A 23 7.86 -19.28 9.68
N GLU A 24 7.04 -19.66 10.66
CA GLU A 24 7.17 -20.93 11.38
C GLU A 24 6.90 -22.13 10.46
N GLN A 25 5.91 -22.03 9.57
CA GLN A 25 5.65 -23.05 8.56
C GLN A 25 6.84 -23.23 7.61
N VAL A 26 7.44 -22.15 7.10
CA VAL A 26 8.63 -22.22 6.22
C VAL A 26 9.81 -22.83 6.97
N ARG A 27 10.01 -22.42 8.23
CA ARG A 27 11.10 -22.93 9.07
C ARG A 27 10.95 -24.42 9.39
N ASN A 28 9.74 -24.88 9.72
CA ASN A 28 9.50 -26.25 10.18
C ASN A 28 9.36 -27.25 9.03
N THR A 29 8.82 -26.84 7.89
CA THR A 29 8.48 -27.77 6.82
C THR A 29 9.62 -27.93 5.81
N GLY A 30 10.50 -26.93 5.65
CA GLY A 30 11.52 -26.89 4.59
C GLY A 30 10.95 -26.86 3.15
N ALA A 31 9.67 -27.22 2.98
CA ALA A 31 8.92 -27.22 1.74
C ALA A 31 8.56 -25.78 1.36
N GLY A 32 8.81 -25.45 0.10
CA GLY A 32 8.61 -24.12 -0.47
C GLY A 32 7.20 -23.55 -0.31
N PHE A 33 7.12 -22.24 -0.50
CA PHE A 33 5.91 -21.42 -0.42
C PHE A 33 4.74 -22.07 -1.18
N GLN A 34 3.74 -22.59 -0.48
CA GLN A 34 2.50 -23.04 -1.09
C GLN A 34 1.71 -21.79 -1.52
N PRO A 35 1.40 -21.60 -2.82
CA PRO A 35 0.61 -20.47 -3.27
C PRO A 35 -0.77 -20.49 -2.60
N ARG A 36 -1.30 -19.32 -2.23
CA ARG A 36 -2.65 -19.23 -1.62
C ARG A 36 -3.66 -19.96 -2.52
N VAL A 37 -4.41 -20.88 -1.91
CA VAL A 37 -5.51 -21.59 -2.57
C VAL A 37 -6.51 -20.59 -3.16
N ASN A 38 -6.88 -20.79 -4.41
CA ASN A 38 -7.91 -19.99 -5.05
C ASN A 38 -9.25 -20.26 -4.34
N VAL A 39 -9.97 -19.19 -4.01
CA VAL A 39 -11.29 -19.28 -3.35
C VAL A 39 -12.33 -19.86 -4.33
N LEU A 40 -12.16 -19.57 -5.62
CA LEU A 40 -12.90 -20.19 -6.71
C LEU A 40 -12.02 -21.24 -7.41
N PRO A 41 -12.50 -22.46 -7.69
CA PRO A 41 -11.80 -23.43 -8.53
C PRO A 41 -11.73 -22.88 -9.95
N VAL A 42 -10.59 -22.29 -10.33
CA VAL A 42 -10.34 -21.83 -11.70
C VAL A 42 -9.65 -22.97 -12.47
N PRO A 43 -10.26 -23.54 -13.53
CA PRO A 43 -9.66 -24.62 -14.30
C PRO A 43 -8.34 -24.16 -14.96
N GLY A 44 -7.36 -25.06 -14.99
CA GLY A 44 -5.99 -24.77 -15.39
C GLY A 44 -5.79 -24.36 -16.86
N ASN A 45 -4.80 -23.48 -17.04
CA ASN A 45 -3.94 -23.24 -18.20
C ASN A 45 -4.51 -23.03 -19.61
N SER A 46 -5.81 -22.91 -19.84
CA SER A 46 -6.33 -22.37 -21.10
C SER A 46 -6.48 -20.86 -20.99
N VAL A 47 -5.81 -20.09 -21.87
CA VAL A 47 -5.87 -18.61 -21.96
C VAL A 47 -7.31 -18.08 -22.17
N GLN A 48 -8.29 -18.97 -22.34
CA GLN A 48 -9.72 -18.71 -22.49
C GLN A 48 -10.53 -18.72 -21.19
N VAL A 49 -9.93 -18.85 -20.00
CA VAL A 49 -10.72 -18.68 -18.76
C VAL A 49 -11.22 -17.25 -18.64
N ASN A 50 -12.54 -17.09 -18.45
CA ASN A 50 -13.23 -15.81 -18.30
C ASN A 50 -12.45 -14.83 -17.40
N VAL A 51 -12.00 -13.71 -17.98
CA VAL A 51 -11.30 -12.59 -17.29
C VAL A 51 -12.02 -12.19 -16.01
N ILE A 52 -13.35 -12.22 -16.06
CA ILE A 52 -14.26 -11.91 -14.98
C ILE A 52 -14.06 -12.87 -13.80
N ALA A 53 -14.08 -14.18 -14.03
CA ALA A 53 -13.92 -15.17 -12.96
C ALA A 53 -12.56 -15.07 -12.26
N ARG A 54 -11.49 -14.80 -13.02
CA ARG A 54 -10.15 -14.64 -12.48
C ARG A 54 -10.00 -13.35 -11.66
N SER A 55 -10.59 -12.27 -12.14
CA SER A 55 -10.63 -10.98 -11.44
C SER A 55 -11.47 -11.07 -10.15
N MET A 56 -12.61 -11.76 -10.19
CA MET A 56 -13.45 -11.99 -9.02
C MET A 56 -12.73 -12.80 -7.95
N ASN A 57 -12.05 -13.89 -8.32
CA ASN A 57 -11.24 -14.66 -7.38
C ASN A 57 -10.15 -13.81 -6.73
N TYR A 58 -9.41 -13.03 -7.53
CA TYR A 58 -8.37 -12.14 -7.00
C TYR A 58 -8.94 -11.07 -6.05
N PHE A 59 -10.09 -10.50 -6.39
CA PHE A 59 -10.79 -9.54 -5.55
C PHE A 59 -11.24 -10.15 -4.22
N LEU A 60 -11.80 -11.36 -4.24
CA LEU A 60 -12.21 -12.08 -3.01
C LEU A 60 -11.03 -12.38 -2.09
N VAL A 61 -9.85 -12.68 -2.65
CA VAL A 61 -8.62 -12.88 -1.87
C VAL A 61 -8.15 -11.58 -1.21
N ILE A 62 -8.29 -10.44 -1.89
CA ILE A 62 -7.84 -9.13 -1.40
C ILE A 62 -8.86 -8.46 -0.49
N TRP A 63 -10.14 -8.73 -0.66
CA TRP A 63 -11.23 -8.05 0.04
C TRP A 63 -11.04 -7.97 1.56
N PRO A 64 -10.65 -9.04 2.28
CA PRO A 64 -10.40 -8.96 3.72
C PRO A 64 -9.26 -8.00 4.07
N ALA A 65 -8.20 -7.96 3.26
CA ALA A 65 -7.08 -7.04 3.45
C ALA A 65 -7.51 -5.59 3.16
N LEU A 66 -8.32 -5.38 2.12
CA LEU A 66 -8.82 -4.06 1.78
C LEU A 66 -9.75 -3.49 2.86
N LEU A 67 -10.67 -4.32 3.38
CA LEU A 67 -11.54 -3.96 4.50
C LEU A 67 -10.72 -3.54 5.73
N PHE A 68 -9.65 -4.28 6.01
CA PHE A 68 -8.71 -3.96 7.08
C PHE A 68 -8.04 -2.59 6.91
N GLY A 69 -7.56 -2.28 5.70
CA GLY A 69 -6.98 -0.98 5.39
C GLY A 69 -7.97 0.18 5.56
N ILE A 70 -9.24 -0.03 5.20
CA ILE A 70 -10.32 0.94 5.38
C ILE A 70 -10.59 1.18 6.88
N LEU A 71 -10.66 0.11 7.68
CA LEU A 71 -10.87 0.22 9.13
C LEU A 71 -9.73 0.99 9.81
N ILE A 72 -8.47 0.69 9.47
CA ILE A 72 -7.32 1.45 9.98
C ILE A 72 -7.37 2.90 9.51
N SER A 73 -7.75 3.14 8.25
CA SER A 73 -7.87 4.51 7.73
C SER A 73 -8.89 5.34 8.51
N GLY A 74 -10.08 4.79 8.77
CA GLY A 74 -11.09 5.42 9.61
C GLY A 74 -10.62 5.62 11.03
N ALA A 75 -9.85 4.68 11.57
CA ALA A 75 -9.27 4.78 12.90
C ALA A 75 -8.28 5.95 12.96
N VAL A 76 -7.33 6.03 12.02
CA VAL A 76 -6.37 7.14 11.96
C VAL A 76 -7.08 8.49 11.96
N ARG A 77 -8.18 8.65 11.23
CA ARG A 77 -8.97 9.90 11.23
C ARG A 77 -9.57 10.24 12.61
N VAL A 78 -9.91 9.24 13.42
CA VAL A 78 -10.60 9.45 14.71
C VAL A 78 -9.63 9.49 15.90
N LEU A 79 -8.62 8.63 15.97
CA LEU A 79 -7.67 8.65 17.10
C LEU A 79 -6.54 9.65 16.91
N VAL A 80 -6.10 9.88 15.67
CA VAL A 80 -4.89 10.68 15.43
C VAL A 80 -5.27 12.15 15.27
N ARG A 81 -4.84 12.95 16.25
CA ARG A 81 -4.98 14.40 16.23
C ARG A 81 -4.14 14.98 15.07
N PRO A 82 -4.72 15.84 14.21
CA PRO A 82 -4.00 16.44 13.07
C PRO A 82 -2.71 17.13 13.50
N ARG A 83 -2.76 17.89 14.61
CA ARG A 83 -1.60 18.61 15.17
C ARG A 83 -0.42 17.69 15.48
N TRP A 84 -0.70 16.54 16.11
CA TRP A 84 0.36 15.58 16.46
C TRP A 84 0.99 14.98 15.22
N LEU A 85 0.18 14.59 14.24
CA LEU A 85 0.67 13.98 13.01
C LEU A 85 1.43 14.99 12.14
N ALA A 86 0.91 16.21 12.00
CA ALA A 86 1.57 17.31 11.29
C ALA A 86 2.91 17.70 11.94
N GLN A 87 3.03 17.61 13.27
CA GLN A 87 4.29 17.86 13.98
C GLN A 87 5.28 16.69 13.87
N ALA A 88 4.80 15.45 13.92
CA ALA A 88 5.63 14.25 13.80
C ALA A 88 6.24 14.12 12.39
N LEU A 89 5.42 14.30 11.34
CA LEU A 89 5.88 14.40 9.95
C LEU A 89 6.37 15.84 9.63
N GLY A 90 6.44 16.67 10.67
CA GLY A 90 6.71 18.11 10.74
C GLY A 90 8.16 18.54 10.69
N ALA A 91 9.00 17.75 11.34
CA ALA A 91 10.23 18.20 11.97
C ALA A 91 11.46 18.25 11.04
N GLY A 92 11.30 18.71 9.80
CA GLY A 92 12.36 18.88 8.79
C GLY A 92 12.37 17.81 7.69
N GLN A 93 12.99 18.11 6.54
CA GLN A 93 12.97 17.30 5.30
C GLN A 93 13.60 15.91 5.39
N VAL A 94 14.46 15.62 6.37
CA VAL A 94 15.06 14.26 6.49
C VAL A 94 14.41 13.49 7.62
N ARG A 95 14.22 14.16 8.76
CA ARG A 95 13.62 13.58 9.96
C ARG A 95 12.18 13.14 9.74
N SER A 96 11.38 13.91 8.99
CA SER A 96 9.99 13.55 8.69
C SER A 96 9.87 12.25 7.89
N HIS A 97 10.77 12.01 6.94
CA HIS A 97 10.81 10.79 6.12
C HIS A 97 11.33 9.58 6.90
N LEU A 98 12.33 9.79 7.76
CA LEU A 98 12.80 8.78 8.73
C LEU A 98 11.65 8.34 9.64
N VAL A 99 10.95 9.30 10.27
CA VAL A 99 9.83 9.03 11.17
C VAL A 99 8.71 8.32 10.43
N ALA A 100 8.36 8.77 9.22
CA ALA A 100 7.37 8.12 8.38
C ALA A 100 7.75 6.68 8.00
N GLY A 101 9.01 6.46 7.62
CA GLY A 101 9.50 5.13 7.25
C GLY A 101 9.51 4.16 8.42
N ILE A 102 10.00 4.59 9.58
CA ILE A 102 10.00 3.80 10.82
C ILE A 102 8.56 3.54 11.30
N ALA A 103 7.68 4.53 11.17
CA ALA A 103 6.28 4.35 11.52
C ALA A 103 5.60 3.35 10.59
N GLY A 104 5.92 3.33 9.27
CA GLY A 104 5.29 2.46 8.29
C GLY A 104 5.80 1.01 8.28
N ALA A 105 7.11 0.81 8.46
CA ALA A 105 7.77 -0.49 8.41
C ALA A 105 7.10 -1.60 9.26
N PRO A 106 6.73 -1.38 10.54
CA PRO A 106 6.15 -2.44 11.37
C PRO A 106 4.69 -2.76 11.05
N LEU A 107 3.95 -1.93 10.30
CA LEU A 107 2.53 -2.19 10.03
C LEU A 107 2.31 -3.36 9.07
N MET A 108 3.33 -3.80 8.32
CA MET A 108 3.25 -4.91 7.37
C MET A 108 2.04 -4.84 6.41
N LEU A 109 1.72 -3.64 5.94
CA LEU A 109 0.58 -3.43 5.05
C LEU A 109 0.96 -3.80 3.62
N CYS A 110 0.07 -4.52 2.93
CA CYS A 110 0.16 -4.65 1.47
C CYS A 110 -0.17 -3.31 0.80
N SER A 111 0.18 -3.17 -0.49
CA SER A 111 -0.26 -2.05 -1.33
C SER A 111 -1.78 -1.80 -1.24
N CYS A 112 -2.57 -2.87 -1.18
CA CYS A 112 -4.02 -2.83 -1.00
C CYS A 112 -4.49 -2.16 0.30
N CYS A 113 -3.79 -2.38 1.42
CA CYS A 113 -4.13 -1.75 2.70
C CYS A 113 -3.46 -0.39 2.87
N ALA A 114 -2.27 -0.21 2.30
CA ALA A 114 -1.48 1.00 2.46
C ALA A 114 -2.15 2.20 1.79
N ALA A 115 -2.83 2.02 0.65
CA ALA A 115 -3.52 3.10 -0.07
C ALA A 115 -4.59 3.83 0.77
N PRO A 116 -5.59 3.17 1.39
CA PRO A 116 -6.58 3.85 2.21
C PRO A 116 -5.96 4.48 3.47
N VAL A 117 -4.95 3.85 4.09
CA VAL A 117 -4.25 4.40 5.26
C VAL A 117 -3.41 5.63 4.89
N PHE A 118 -2.75 5.61 3.73
CA PHE A 118 -2.05 6.76 3.17
C PHE A 118 -3.00 7.96 3.03
N SER A 119 -4.20 7.75 2.48
CA SER A 119 -5.15 8.85 2.30
C SER A 119 -5.53 9.54 3.62
N SER A 120 -5.70 8.80 4.71
CA SER A 120 -6.02 9.39 6.01
C SER A 120 -4.83 10.05 6.68
N VAL A 121 -3.63 9.46 6.59
CA VAL A 121 -2.38 10.06 7.09
C VAL A 121 -2.08 11.36 6.33
N TYR A 122 -2.27 11.35 5.03
CA TYR A 122 -2.04 12.51 4.18
C TYR A 122 -3.01 13.65 4.50
N GLU A 123 -4.31 13.37 4.58
CA GLU A 123 -5.32 14.38 4.94
C GLU A 123 -5.09 15.00 6.33
N ARG A 124 -4.48 14.26 7.26
CA ARG A 124 -4.22 14.71 8.64
C ARG A 124 -2.88 15.42 8.81
N SER A 125 -1.87 15.04 8.02
CA SER A 125 -0.52 15.61 8.11
C SER A 125 -0.30 16.78 7.15
N SER A 126 -1.11 16.88 6.09
CA SER A 126 -0.97 17.86 5.00
C SER A 126 0.37 17.75 4.26
N ARG A 127 1.07 16.60 4.38
CA ARG A 127 2.44 16.43 3.87
C ARG A 127 2.54 15.21 2.96
N LEU A 128 2.60 15.45 1.66
CA LEU A 128 2.67 14.41 0.62
C LEU A 128 3.91 13.52 0.75
N GLY A 129 5.11 14.13 0.80
CA GLY A 129 6.38 13.41 0.78
C GLY A 129 6.51 12.39 1.92
N PRO A 130 6.45 12.83 3.19
CA PRO A 130 6.47 11.93 4.34
C PRO A 130 5.34 10.90 4.35
N SER A 131 4.13 11.26 3.91
CA SER A 131 3.01 10.29 3.84
C SER A 131 3.28 9.19 2.80
N LEU A 132 3.88 9.53 1.65
CA LEU A 132 4.26 8.54 0.64
C LEU A 132 5.42 7.66 1.12
N ALA A 133 6.39 8.24 1.83
CA ALA A 133 7.46 7.47 2.46
C ALA A 133 6.88 6.43 3.44
N PHE A 134 5.91 6.82 4.26
CA PHE A 134 5.17 5.88 5.13
C PHE A 134 4.47 4.77 4.32
N MET A 135 3.78 5.13 3.22
CA MET A 135 3.09 4.18 2.35
C MET A 135 4.05 3.18 1.69
N LEU A 136 5.21 3.63 1.21
CA LEU A 136 6.23 2.80 0.57
C LEU A 136 6.96 1.91 1.58
N ALA A 137 7.20 2.41 2.79
CA ALA A 137 7.91 1.68 3.83
C ALA A 137 7.14 0.45 4.29
N ALA A 138 5.81 0.53 4.37
CA ALA A 138 4.98 -0.57 4.88
C ALA A 138 5.14 -1.92 4.12
N PRO A 139 5.13 -1.96 2.77
CA PRO A 139 5.45 -3.19 2.03
C PRO A 139 6.96 -3.44 1.88
N SER A 140 7.78 -2.38 1.75
CA SER A 140 9.19 -2.52 1.36
C SER A 140 10.09 -2.93 2.53
N LEU A 141 9.84 -2.40 3.73
CA LEU A 141 10.60 -2.64 4.95
C LEU A 141 9.88 -3.61 5.90
N ASN A 142 8.98 -4.43 5.36
CA ASN A 142 8.21 -5.40 6.12
C ASN A 142 9.15 -6.44 6.81
N PRO A 143 9.17 -6.52 8.16
CA PRO A 143 10.04 -7.44 8.89
C PRO A 143 9.89 -8.90 8.48
N ALA A 144 8.66 -9.37 8.24
CA ALA A 144 8.40 -10.76 7.86
C ALA A 144 8.98 -11.06 6.48
N ALA A 145 8.80 -10.13 5.53
CA ALA A 145 9.39 -10.27 4.20
C ALA A 145 10.92 -10.23 4.23
N LEU A 146 11.52 -9.41 5.10
CA LEU A 146 12.96 -9.35 5.29
C LEU A 146 13.50 -10.64 5.88
N ILE A 147 12.89 -11.16 6.95
CA ILE A 147 13.28 -12.45 7.57
C ILE A 147 13.20 -13.58 6.54
N LEU A 148 12.10 -13.66 5.79
CA LEU A 148 11.96 -14.65 4.72
C LEU A 148 13.02 -14.49 3.63
N THR A 149 13.38 -13.26 3.28
CA THR A 149 14.45 -13.01 2.30
C THR A 149 15.80 -13.49 2.83
N PHE A 150 16.12 -13.24 4.11
CA PHE A 150 17.36 -13.74 4.74
C PHE A 150 17.42 -15.26 4.87
N MET A 151 16.27 -15.92 5.05
CA MET A 151 16.22 -17.39 5.13
C MET A 151 16.34 -18.05 3.76
N LEU A 152 15.80 -17.43 2.71
CA LEU A 152 15.65 -18.06 1.40
C LEU A 152 16.72 -17.65 0.38
N PHE A 153 17.32 -16.47 0.55
CA PHE A 153 18.32 -15.92 -0.37
C PHE A 153 19.66 -15.67 0.33
N ASP A 154 20.72 -15.55 -0.47
CA ASP A 154 22.04 -15.16 0.02
C ASP A 154 22.01 -13.80 0.74
N HIS A 155 22.85 -13.65 1.76
CA HIS A 155 22.94 -12.44 2.57
C HIS A 155 23.13 -11.17 1.72
N ARG A 156 23.84 -11.27 0.59
CA ARG A 156 24.03 -10.14 -0.35
C ARG A 156 22.71 -9.64 -0.94
N ILE A 157 21.76 -10.52 -1.26
CA ILE A 157 20.45 -10.16 -1.82
C ILE A 157 19.58 -9.51 -0.74
N ALA A 158 19.62 -10.04 0.47
CA ALA A 158 18.85 -9.50 1.58
C ALA A 158 19.31 -8.09 1.99
N VAL A 159 20.63 -7.85 2.06
CA VAL A 159 21.19 -6.52 2.36
C VAL A 159 20.89 -5.52 1.25
N THR A 160 21.08 -5.91 -0.02
CA THR A 160 20.78 -5.04 -1.17
C THR A 160 19.30 -4.68 -1.23
N ARG A 161 18.40 -5.61 -0.90
CA ARG A 161 16.96 -5.33 -0.75
C ARG A 161 16.67 -4.25 0.29
N ILE A 162 17.26 -4.36 1.49
CA ILE A 162 17.06 -3.36 2.57
C ILE A 162 17.60 -2.00 2.14
N ALA A 163 18.80 -1.98 1.56
CA ALA A 163 19.42 -0.74 1.08
C ALA A 163 18.56 -0.07 0.01
N MET A 164 18.12 -0.82 -1.01
CA MET A 164 17.26 -0.30 -2.08
C MET A 164 15.89 0.14 -1.56
N ALA A 165 15.29 -0.61 -0.63
CA ALA A 165 14.02 -0.23 0.00
C ALA A 165 14.16 1.08 0.80
N GLY A 166 15.22 1.21 1.60
CA GLY A 166 15.50 2.44 2.35
C GLY A 166 15.70 3.62 1.41
N VAL A 167 16.60 3.47 0.42
CA VAL A 167 16.88 4.48 -0.61
C VAL A 167 15.61 4.89 -1.35
N ALA A 168 14.76 3.94 -1.76
CA ALA A 168 13.50 4.23 -2.44
C ALA A 168 12.53 5.03 -1.54
N VAL A 169 12.39 4.65 -0.27
CA VAL A 169 11.53 5.37 0.69
C VAL A 169 12.03 6.81 0.88
N PHE A 170 13.34 7.00 1.05
CA PHE A 170 13.93 8.33 1.24
C PHE A 170 13.87 9.19 -0.02
N LEU A 171 14.33 8.67 -1.17
CA LEU A 171 14.36 9.44 -2.41
C LEU A 171 12.97 9.80 -2.89
N THR A 172 12.01 8.86 -2.85
CA THR A 172 10.65 9.13 -3.32
C THR A 172 10.03 10.26 -2.52
N GLY A 173 10.19 10.23 -1.19
CA GLY A 173 9.68 11.28 -0.33
C GLY A 173 10.30 12.66 -0.62
N ILE A 174 11.63 12.73 -0.71
CA ILE A 174 12.35 14.00 -1.01
C ILE A 174 12.02 14.51 -2.41
N LEU A 175 11.96 13.62 -3.40
CA LEU A 175 11.67 13.98 -4.79
C LEU A 175 10.25 14.54 -4.91
N VAL A 176 9.27 13.90 -4.27
CA VAL A 176 7.89 14.39 -4.24
C VAL A 176 7.83 15.73 -3.52
N GLU A 177 8.52 15.90 -2.38
CA GLU A 177 8.53 17.18 -1.68
C GLU A 177 9.10 18.29 -2.58
N LYS A 178 10.25 18.05 -3.24
CA LYS A 178 10.80 19.02 -4.19
C LYS A 178 9.88 19.32 -5.39
N LEU A 179 9.16 18.32 -5.89
CA LEU A 179 8.30 18.48 -7.07
C LEU A 179 6.94 19.14 -6.72
N PHE A 180 6.42 18.90 -5.52
CA PHE A 180 5.08 19.32 -5.09
C PHE A 180 5.07 20.44 -4.03
N SER A 181 6.21 20.84 -3.46
CA SER A 181 6.33 21.96 -2.50
C SER A 181 5.88 23.34 -3.03
N LEU A 182 5.45 23.45 -4.28
CA LEU A 182 4.88 24.69 -4.85
C LEU A 182 3.37 24.88 -4.59
N ARG A 183 2.69 23.93 -3.95
CA ARG A 183 1.28 24.10 -3.54
C ARG A 183 1.10 23.77 -2.06
N PRO A 184 0.98 24.78 -1.18
CA PRO A 184 0.35 24.59 0.11
C PRO A 184 -1.07 24.11 -0.15
N ILE A 185 -1.38 22.86 0.20
CA ILE A 185 -2.75 22.38 0.19
C ILE A 185 -3.31 22.75 1.55
N ASP A 186 -4.14 23.79 1.58
CA ASP A 186 -4.92 24.14 2.75
C ASP A 186 -5.81 22.95 3.08
N CYS A 187 -5.43 22.22 4.13
CA CYS A 187 -6.32 21.21 4.67
C CYS A 187 -7.45 21.94 5.39
N PRO A 188 -8.72 21.58 5.14
CA PRO A 188 -9.80 22.06 5.98
C PRO A 188 -9.47 21.61 7.41
N THR A 189 -9.18 22.58 8.28
CA THR A 189 -9.23 22.39 9.72
C THR A 189 -10.65 21.96 10.01
N SER A 190 -10.85 20.65 10.19
CA SER A 190 -12.11 20.12 10.67
C SER A 190 -12.23 20.48 12.15
N ASP A 191 -12.45 21.76 12.41
CA ASP A 191 -12.82 22.35 13.70
C ASP A 191 -14.36 22.40 13.84
N GLU A 192 -15.12 21.78 12.92
CA GLU A 192 -16.54 21.47 13.19
C GLU A 192 -16.66 20.23 14.08
N GLU A 193 -16.45 20.48 15.37
CA GLU A 193 -16.83 19.62 16.48
C GLU A 193 -18.37 19.55 16.56
N SER A 194 -19.01 18.88 15.61
CA SER A 194 -20.42 18.49 15.79
C SER A 194 -20.50 17.41 16.86
N PRO A 195 -21.48 17.43 17.80
CA PRO A 195 -21.64 16.44 18.87
C PRO A 195 -22.18 15.11 18.33
N ARG A 196 -21.46 14.50 17.38
CA ARG A 196 -21.77 13.20 16.82
C ARG A 196 -21.04 12.11 17.61
N PRO A 197 -21.69 10.97 17.88
CA PRO A 197 -21.03 9.86 18.55
C PRO A 197 -19.82 9.38 17.73
N VAL A 198 -18.70 9.11 18.41
CA VAL A 198 -17.41 8.72 17.81
C VAL A 198 -17.55 7.60 16.76
N LEU A 199 -18.50 6.68 16.96
CA LEU A 199 -18.77 5.56 16.07
C LEU A 199 -19.32 6.01 14.69
N THR A 200 -20.19 7.02 14.64
CA THR A 200 -20.77 7.47 13.36
C THR A 200 -19.74 8.20 12.51
N THR A 201 -18.86 8.98 13.14
CA THR A 201 -17.73 9.62 12.45
C THR A 201 -16.75 8.58 11.90
N PHE A 202 -16.48 7.51 12.66
CA PHE A 202 -15.66 6.38 12.20
C PHE A 202 -16.32 5.65 11.02
N LEU A 203 -17.59 5.23 11.14
CA LEU A 203 -18.32 4.54 10.07
C LEU A 203 -18.39 5.37 8.80
N ARG A 204 -18.68 6.67 8.92
CA ARG A 204 -18.74 7.60 7.78
C ARG A 204 -17.38 7.76 7.12
N SER A 205 -16.31 7.83 7.90
CA SER A 205 -14.94 7.88 7.39
C SER A 205 -14.58 6.61 6.63
N CYS A 206 -14.87 5.44 7.20
CA CYS A 206 -14.67 4.15 6.56
C CYS A 206 -15.48 4.05 5.26
N LEU A 207 -16.75 4.45 5.27
CA LEU A 207 -17.63 4.43 4.12
C LEU A 207 -17.11 5.35 3.00
N GLN A 208 -16.69 6.57 3.34
CA GLN A 208 -16.15 7.52 2.37
C GLN A 208 -14.87 7.01 1.70
N VAL A 209 -13.97 6.40 2.48
CA VAL A 209 -12.74 5.79 1.95
C VAL A 209 -13.08 4.56 1.11
N ALA A 210 -14.03 3.73 1.54
CA ALA A 210 -14.49 2.55 0.81
C ALA A 210 -15.05 2.91 -0.56
N VAL A 211 -15.99 3.86 -0.62
CA VAL A 211 -16.66 4.27 -1.87
C VAL A 211 -15.68 4.84 -2.89
N ARG A 212 -14.57 5.46 -2.44
CA ARG A 212 -13.53 5.97 -3.36
C ARG A 212 -12.51 4.89 -3.76
N THR A 213 -12.10 4.04 -2.82
CA THR A 213 -10.96 3.13 -3.00
C THR A 213 -11.37 1.82 -3.65
N VAL A 214 -12.51 1.25 -3.26
CA VAL A 214 -13.03 -0.03 -3.78
C VAL A 214 -13.22 -0.02 -5.30
N PRO A 215 -13.95 0.94 -5.91
CA PRO A 215 -14.16 0.93 -7.36
C PRO A 215 -12.84 1.15 -8.11
N LEU A 216 -11.95 2.00 -7.59
CA LEU A 216 -10.65 2.23 -8.20
C LEU A 216 -9.80 0.95 -8.23
N ILE A 217 -9.78 0.19 -7.13
CA ILE A 217 -9.07 -1.09 -7.05
C ILE A 217 -9.74 -2.14 -7.95
N ALA A 218 -11.06 -2.22 -7.98
CA ALA A 218 -11.78 -3.16 -8.85
C ALA A 218 -11.46 -2.90 -10.33
N VAL A 219 -11.51 -1.64 -10.77
CA VAL A 219 -11.13 -1.23 -12.13
C VAL A 219 -9.66 -1.52 -12.40
N GLY A 220 -8.76 -1.20 -11.45
CA GLY A 220 -7.33 -1.49 -11.58
C GLY A 220 -7.03 -2.98 -11.74
N VAL A 221 -7.71 -3.83 -10.97
CA VAL A 221 -7.59 -5.30 -11.07
C VAL A 221 -8.08 -5.78 -12.44
N LEU A 222 -9.24 -5.30 -12.90
CA LEU A 222 -9.78 -5.66 -14.22
C LEU A 222 -8.84 -5.25 -15.35
N ILE A 223 -8.32 -4.02 -15.32
CA ILE A 223 -7.36 -3.52 -16.30
C ILE A 223 -6.07 -4.35 -16.24
N SER A 224 -5.54 -4.61 -15.05
CA SER A 224 -4.31 -5.41 -14.88
C SER A 224 -4.49 -6.82 -15.45
N MET A 225 -5.64 -7.45 -15.23
CA MET A 225 -5.94 -8.79 -15.75
C MET A 225 -6.20 -8.76 -17.26
N ALA A 226 -6.82 -7.70 -17.77
CA ALA A 226 -6.97 -7.50 -19.21
C ALA A 226 -5.60 -7.39 -19.88
N ILE A 227 -4.70 -6.53 -19.37
CA ILE A 227 -3.34 -6.37 -19.89
C ILE A 227 -2.57 -7.69 -19.84
N ALA A 228 -2.75 -8.51 -18.79
CA ALA A 228 -2.10 -9.81 -18.68
C ALA A 228 -2.47 -10.79 -19.82
N LEU A 229 -3.63 -10.63 -20.47
CA LEU A 229 -4.00 -11.43 -21.65
C LEU A 229 -3.25 -10.99 -22.91
N TRP A 230 -2.91 -9.70 -22.98
CA TRP A 230 -2.20 -9.11 -24.12
C TRP A 230 -0.68 -9.26 -24.02
N LEU A 231 -0.15 -9.67 -22.86
CA LEU A 231 1.29 -9.84 -22.64
C LEU A 231 1.70 -11.31 -22.91
N PRO A 232 2.25 -11.63 -24.10
CA PRO A 232 2.82 -12.95 -24.35
C PRO A 232 4.02 -13.16 -23.42
N VAL A 233 3.86 -14.05 -22.44
CA VAL A 233 4.89 -14.44 -21.47
C VAL A 233 6.21 -14.91 -22.12
N GLY A 234 6.19 -15.30 -23.39
CA GLY A 234 7.38 -15.63 -24.19
C GLY A 234 8.34 -14.46 -24.42
N VAL A 235 7.89 -13.20 -24.36
CA VAL A 235 8.75 -12.03 -24.54
C VAL A 235 9.70 -11.85 -23.33
N PHE A 236 9.28 -12.27 -22.13
CA PHE A 236 10.09 -12.16 -20.91
C PHE A 236 11.16 -13.26 -20.77
N ALA A 237 11.15 -14.29 -21.61
CA ALA A 237 12.14 -15.36 -21.57
C ALA A 237 13.50 -14.95 -22.17
N SER A 238 13.54 -13.88 -22.96
CA SER A 238 14.79 -13.33 -23.51
C SER A 238 15.26 -12.12 -22.68
N SER A 239 16.57 -12.05 -22.40
CA SER A 239 17.18 -10.93 -21.66
C SER A 239 16.95 -9.56 -22.33
N GLY A 240 16.73 -9.54 -23.65
CA GLY A 240 16.32 -8.36 -24.41
C GLY A 240 14.87 -7.97 -24.15
N GLY A 241 13.93 -8.92 -24.18
CA GLY A 241 12.51 -8.63 -23.99
C GLY A 241 12.16 -8.17 -22.57
N GLN A 242 12.88 -8.64 -21.54
CA GLN A 242 12.72 -8.12 -20.17
C GLN A 242 13.13 -6.63 -20.07
N ARG A 243 14.22 -6.22 -20.74
CA ARG A 243 14.66 -4.81 -20.76
C ARG A 243 13.66 -3.93 -21.49
N VAL A 244 13.15 -4.40 -22.64
CA VAL A 244 12.12 -3.68 -23.42
C VAL A 244 10.83 -3.51 -22.63
N ALA A 245 10.42 -4.53 -21.87
CA ALA A 245 9.23 -4.44 -21.03
C ALA A 245 9.40 -3.42 -19.88
N ILE A 246 10.56 -3.40 -19.21
CA ILE A 246 10.87 -2.42 -18.15
C ILE A 246 10.85 -0.99 -18.73
N ILE A 247 11.49 -0.80 -19.88
CA ILE A 247 11.54 0.49 -20.58
C ILE A 247 10.13 0.92 -21.02
N GLY A 248 9.34 0.01 -21.57
CA GLY A 248 7.96 0.29 -22.00
C GLY A 248 7.04 0.67 -20.84
N VAL A 249 7.13 -0.03 -19.71
CA VAL A 249 6.36 0.32 -18.51
C VAL A 249 6.78 1.69 -17.98
N ALA A 250 8.08 1.99 -17.93
CA ALA A 250 8.58 3.29 -17.52
C ALA A 250 8.12 4.41 -18.47
N LEU A 251 8.13 4.16 -19.78
CA LEU A 251 7.67 5.09 -20.82
C LEU A 251 6.18 5.35 -20.81
N ILE A 252 5.36 4.46 -20.24
CA ILE A 252 3.91 4.67 -20.11
C ILE A 252 3.61 5.33 -18.76
N ALA A 253 4.21 4.84 -17.68
CA ALA A 253 3.95 5.33 -16.32
C ALA A 253 4.35 6.80 -16.16
N VAL A 254 5.56 7.18 -16.59
CA VAL A 254 6.09 8.54 -16.45
C VAL A 254 5.20 9.61 -17.13
N PRO A 255 4.80 9.46 -18.41
CA PRO A 255 3.91 10.43 -19.03
C PRO A 255 2.48 10.35 -18.52
N LEU A 256 1.97 9.20 -18.05
CA LEU A 256 0.63 9.14 -17.44
C LEU A 256 0.58 9.98 -16.15
N GLU A 257 1.62 9.86 -15.32
CA GLU A 257 1.80 10.70 -14.12
C GLU A 257 1.96 12.17 -14.49
N CYS A 258 2.71 12.47 -15.56
CA CYS A 258 2.88 13.83 -16.08
C CYS A 258 1.59 14.41 -16.67
N LEU A 259 0.75 13.60 -17.32
CA LEU A 259 -0.54 14.04 -17.87
C LEU A 259 -1.55 14.28 -16.75
N ARG A 260 -1.52 13.45 -15.70
CA ARG A 260 -2.36 13.61 -14.52
C ARG A 260 -1.97 14.85 -13.72
N SER A 261 -0.68 15.20 -13.66
CA SER A 261 -0.21 16.45 -13.05
C SER A 261 -0.60 17.68 -13.88
N LEU A 262 -0.61 17.58 -15.22
CA LEU A 262 -1.08 18.65 -16.11
C LEU A 262 -2.60 18.90 -16.03
N ARG A 263 -3.40 17.84 -15.86
CA ARG A 263 -4.86 17.97 -15.73
C ARG A 263 -5.30 18.61 -14.40
N PHE A 264 -4.46 18.56 -13.37
CA PHE A 264 -4.66 19.24 -12.09
C PHE A 264 -4.15 20.70 -12.06
N ARG A 265 -3.60 21.22 -13.17
CA ARG A 265 -3.25 22.64 -13.31
C ARG A 265 -4.44 23.55 -13.65
N TRP A 266 -5.58 22.99 -14.06
CA TRP A 266 -6.75 23.73 -14.57
C TRP A 266 -8.03 23.60 -13.72
N LEU A 267 -7.92 23.01 -12.53
CA LEU A 267 -8.96 22.96 -11.49
C LEU A 267 -8.32 23.40 -10.17
#